data_AF-A0A920SPE1-F1
#
_entry.id   AF-A0A920SPE1-F1
#
_cell.length_a   1.000
_cell.length_b   1.000
_cell.length_c   1.000
_cell.angle_alpha   90.00
_cell.angle_beta   90.00
_cell.angle_gamma   90.00
#
_symmetry.space_group_name_H-M   'P 1'
#
loop_
_entity.id
_entity.type
_entity.pdbx_description
1 polymer ?
#
loop_
_entity_poly.entity_id
_entity_poly.type
_entity_poly.pdbx_seq_one_letter_code
_entity_poly.pdbx_strand_id
1 'polypeptide(L)' 'MLTAFGDGGRQPGQFIGVHSIATDSEGNIYTTETYEGKRLQKFVFQGLGTGVAADQGVVWPN' A
#
# COMPACT_ATOMS: atom_id res chain seq x y z
N MET A 1 3.72 -4.52 -15.25
CA MET A 1 3.46 -3.79 -14.00
C MET A 1 2.90 -2.42 -14.37
N LEU A 2 1.77 -2.01 -13.80
CA LEU A 2 1.20 -0.68 -14.05
C LEU A 2 1.86 0.37 -13.16
N THR A 3 1.95 0.05 -11.87
CA THR A 3 2.69 0.79 -10.85
C THR A 3 2.89 -0.15 -9.64
N ALA A 4 3.71 0.25 -8.68
CA ALA A 4 3.94 -0.41 -7.40
C ALA A 4 4.15 0.64 -6.31
N PHE A 5 3.96 0.26 -5.06
CA PHE A 5 4.27 1.09 -3.90
C PHE A 5 4.63 0.22 -2.69
N GLY A 6 5.29 0.86 -1.73
CA GLY A 6 5.74 0.30 -0.47
C GLY A 6 7.20 -0.14 -0.50
N ASP A 7 7.70 -0.46 0.70
CA ASP A 7 9.06 -0.95 0.92
C ASP A 7 9.11 -1.79 2.20
N GLY A 8 10.24 -2.46 2.46
CA GLY A 8 10.48 -3.22 3.68
C GLY A 8 10.54 -2.33 4.93
N GLY A 9 9.77 -2.64 5.96
CA GLY A 9 9.85 -1.93 7.24
C GLY A 9 8.55 -1.88 8.03
N ARG A 10 8.54 -1.06 9.09
CA ARG A 10 7.45 -1.02 10.08
C ARG A 10 6.71 0.32 10.12
N GLN A 11 7.13 1.29 9.31
CA GLN A 11 6.43 2.59 9.19
C GLN A 11 5.18 2.47 8.31
N PRO A 12 4.26 3.46 8.34
CA PRO A 12 3.13 3.49 7.41
C PRO A 12 3.61 3.44 5.95
N GLY A 13 2.94 2.65 5.12
CA GLY A 13 3.32 2.40 3.74
C GLY A 13 4.49 1.42 3.55
N GLN A 14 5.13 0.96 4.61
CA GLN A 14 6.09 -0.15 4.56
C GLN A 14 5.44 -1.49 4.92
N PHE A 15 6.14 -2.60 4.71
CA PHE A 15 5.64 -3.95 4.98
C PHE A 15 6.74 -4.88 5.50
N ILE A 16 6.36 -5.82 6.37
CA ILE A 16 7.14 -6.98 6.83
C ILE A 16 6.71 -8.24 6.07
N GLY A 17 5.40 -8.41 5.83
CA GLY A 17 4.88 -9.61 5.17
C GLY A 17 3.39 -9.50 4.87
N VAL A 18 3.03 -8.81 3.78
CA VAL A 18 1.65 -8.73 3.30
C VAL A 18 1.18 -10.12 2.87
N HIS A 19 0.02 -10.52 3.37
CA HIS A 19 -0.58 -11.81 3.06
C HIS A 19 -1.94 -11.68 2.37
N SER A 20 -2.71 -10.64 2.69
CA SER A 20 -4.01 -10.42 2.08
C SER A 20 -4.21 -8.97 1.66
N ILE A 21 -4.97 -8.78 0.59
CA ILE A 21 -5.36 -7.48 0.04
C ILE A 21 -6.87 -7.49 -0.27
N ALA A 22 -7.54 -6.38 -0.01
CA ALA A 22 -8.94 -6.15 -0.37
C ALA A 22 -9.15 -4.69 -0.80
N THR A 23 -10.25 -4.45 -1.51
CA THR A 23 -10.67 -3.10 -1.94
C THR A 23 -12.10 -2.83 -1.50
N ASP A 24 -12.42 -1.57 -1.22
CA ASP A 24 -13.81 -1.10 -1.05
C ASP A 24 -14.37 -0.45 -2.34
N SER A 25 -15.63 -0.01 -2.30
CA SER A 25 -16.30 0.62 -3.44
C SER A 25 -15.78 2.02 -3.79
N GLU A 26 -15.00 2.63 -2.90
CA GLU A 26 -14.32 3.92 -3.14
C GLU A 26 -12.94 3.72 -3.77
N GLY A 27 -12.50 2.48 -3.94
CA GLY A 27 -11.20 2.12 -4.50
C GLY A 27 -10.06 2.11 -3.48
N ASN A 28 -10.34 2.31 -2.18
CA ASN A 28 -9.31 2.24 -1.16
C ASN A 28 -8.75 0.82 -1.07
N ILE A 29 -7.46 0.70 -0.78
CA ILE A 29 -6.78 -0.60 -0.63
C ILE A 29 -6.58 -0.89 0.85
N TYR A 30 -6.86 -2.13 1.25
CA TYR A 30 -6.63 -2.64 2.59
C TYR A 30 -5.68 -3.81 2.50
N THR A 31 -4.59 -3.75 3.26
CA THR A 31 -3.62 -4.84 3.34
C THR A 31 -3.55 -5.36 4.76
N THR A 32 -3.43 -6.68 4.92
CA THR A 32 -3.10 -7.30 6.21
C THR A 32 -1.78 -8.05 6.12
N GLU A 33 -1.06 -8.06 7.24
CA GLU A 33 0.25 -8.68 7.34
C GLU A 33 0.25 -9.85 8.33
N THR A 34 0.99 -10.90 7.99
CA THR A 34 1.27 -12.05 8.86
C THR A 34 2.55 -11.81 9.69
N TYR A 35 2.99 -12.82 10.43
CA TYR A 35 4.22 -12.82 11.23
C TYR A 35 4.28 -11.64 12.20
N GLU A 36 5.33 -10.81 12.17
CA GLU A 36 5.49 -9.64 13.05
C GLU A 36 4.97 -8.33 12.43
N GLY A 37 4.36 -8.41 11.24
CA GLY A 37 3.59 -7.30 10.68
C GLY A 37 2.36 -7.00 11.53
N LYS A 38 1.55 -8.03 11.85
CA LYS A 38 0.39 -8.03 12.78
C LYS A 38 -0.47 -6.77 12.70
N ARG A 39 -0.67 -6.24 11.51
CA ARG A 39 -1.38 -4.98 11.30
C ARG A 39 -2.22 -5.00 10.04
N LEU A 40 -3.15 -4.06 10.03
CA LEU A 40 -3.91 -3.66 8.85
C LEU A 40 -3.48 -2.23 8.48
N GLN A 41 -3.32 -1.98 7.18
CA GLN A 41 -3.12 -0.63 6.64
C GLN A 41 -4.20 -0.34 5.60
N LYS A 42 -4.79 0.86 5.66
CA LYS A 42 -5.70 1.41 4.65
C LYS A 42 -4.95 2.45 3.83
N PHE A 43 -5.01 2.33 2.52
CA PHE A 43 -4.49 3.30 1.55
C PHE A 43 -5.67 3.96 0.87
N VAL A 44 -5.74 5.29 0.99
CA VAL A 44 -6.82 6.07 0.40
C VAL A 44 -6.55 6.23 -1.09
N PHE A 45 -7.54 5.90 -1.91
CA PHE A 45 -7.43 6.11 -3.35
C PHE A 45 -7.60 7.60 -3.67
N GLN A 46 -6.57 8.21 -4.27
CA GLN A 46 -6.59 9.63 -4.66
C GLN A 46 -6.96 9.85 -6.13
N GLY A 47 -7.40 8.81 -6.85
CA GLY A 47 -7.69 8.86 -8.28
C GLY A 47 -6.53 8.38 -9.16
N LEU A 48 -6.78 8.32 -10.47
CA LEU A 48 -5.75 8.00 -11.46
C LEU A 48 -5.05 9.29 -11.91
N GLY A 49 -3.75 9.39 -11.64
CA GLY A 49 -2.89 10.46 -12.15
C GLY A 49 -2.33 10.16 -13.53
N THR A 50 -1.90 11.19 -14.25
CA THR A 50 -1.04 11.02 -15.44
C THR A 50 0.42 10.92 -15.00
N GLY A 51 1.19 10.04 -15.64
CA GLY A 51 2.62 9.90 -15.33
C GLY A 51 2.93 9.25 -13.97
N VAL A 52 2.05 8.38 -13.45
CA VAL A 52 2.33 7.61 -12.23
C VAL A 52 3.61 6.81 -12.43
N ALA A 53 4.54 6.95 -11.48
CA ALA A 53 5.80 6.22 -11.51
C ALA A 53 5.55 4.71 -11.50
N ALA A 54 6.41 3.95 -12.19
CA ALA A 54 6.36 2.50 -12.15
C ALA A 54 6.54 1.97 -10.72
N ASP A 55 7.32 2.67 -9.91
CA ASP A 55 7.47 2.47 -8.47
C ASP A 55 7.31 3.81 -7.75
N GLN A 56 6.33 3.89 -6.85
CA GLN A 56 6.00 5.08 -6.05
C GLN A 56 6.73 5.07 -4.70
N GLY A 57 7.40 3.98 -4.33
CA GLY A 57 8.04 3.82 -3.03
C GLY A 57 7.04 3.87 -1.87
N VAL A 58 7.53 4.26 -0.69
CA VAL A 58 6.66 4.46 0.49
C VAL A 58 5.80 5.72 0.28
N VAL A 59 4.48 5.52 0.16
CA VAL A 59 3.50 6.58 -0.16
C VAL A 59 3.07 7.43 1.04
N TRP A 60 3.86 7.43 2.12
CA TRP A 60 3.63 8.19 3.35
C TRP A 60 4.92 8.92 3.76
N PRO A 61 4.87 10.14 4.32
CA PRO A 61 3.69 10.96 4.61
C PRO A 61 3.20 11.84 3.43
N ASN A 62 3.79 11.64 2.24
CA ASN A 62 3.69 12.44 1.01
C ASN A 62 2.44 13.32 0.86
#